data_AF-A0A7S1UUT6-F1
#
_entry.id   AF-A0A7S1UUT6-F1
#
_cell.length_a   1.000
_cell.length_b   1.000
_cell.length_c   1.000
_cell.angle_alpha   90.00
_cell.angle_beta   90.00
_cell.angle_gamma   90.00
#
_symmetry.space_group_name_H-M   'P 1'
#
loop_
_entity.id
_entity.type
_entity.pdbx_description
1 polymer ?
#
loop_
_entity_poly.entity_id
_entity_poly.type
_entity_poly.pdbx_seq_one_letter_code
_entity_poly.pdbx_strand_id
1 'polypeptide(L)'
;SPALCNWVREQRRKLESNDLWPYRKQELDKIGFFALKKTKWEQNYDELVAFYEKHGHFNVPKGYNESRSLYDWIREQRRKIELNGLDKDRKDQLDKIGFAYSMQHKIRSGN
;
A
#
# COMPACT_ATOMS: atom_id res chain seq x y z
N SER A 1 3.30 9.69 26.89
CA SER A 1 2.50 10.79 27.48
C SER A 1 1.21 10.99 26.68
N PRO A 2 0.02 10.79 27.29
CA PRO A 2 -1.28 10.85 26.59
C PRO A 2 -1.57 12.20 25.91
N ALA A 3 -1.02 13.29 26.45
CA ALA A 3 -1.20 14.64 25.94
C ALA A 3 -0.60 14.85 24.54
N LEU A 4 0.60 14.29 24.29
CA LEU A 4 1.24 14.38 22.97
C LEU A 4 0.46 13.58 21.92
N CYS A 5 -0.06 12.40 22.28
CA CYS A 5 -0.88 11.59 21.40
C CYS A 5 -2.19 12.30 21.00
N ASN A 6 -2.82 13.02 21.94
CA ASN A 6 -4.04 13.76 21.67
C ASN A 6 -3.77 15.03 20.85
N TRP A 7 -2.68 15.73 21.14
CA TRP A 7 -2.24 16.88 20.35
C TRP A 7 -1.92 16.48 18.90
N VAL A 8 -1.22 15.36 18.69
CA VAL A 8 -0.93 14.82 17.35
C VAL A 8 -2.22 14.47 16.59
N ARG A 9 -3.23 13.88 17.25
CA ARG A 9 -4.53 13.57 16.63
C ARG A 9 -5.29 14.84 16.24
N GLU A 10 -5.30 15.83 17.12
CA GLU A 10 -5.96 17.12 16.89
C GLU A 10 -5.31 17.88 15.72
N GLN A 11 -3.98 17.82 15.61
CA GLN A 11 -3.25 18.39 14.48
C GLN A 11 -3.55 17.65 13.17
N ARG A 12 -3.68 16.31 13.18
CA ARG A 12 -4.07 15.53 11.99
C ARG A 12 -5.44 15.95 11.45
N ARG A 13 -6.42 16.07 12.33
CA ARG A 13 -7.78 16.49 11.96
C ARG A 13 -7.82 17.91 11.37
N LYS A 14 -6.97 18.82 11.86
CA LYS A 14 -6.90 20.21 11.36
C LYS A 14 -6.13 20.34 10.04
N LEU A 15 -5.16 19.46 9.78
CA LEU A 15 -4.27 19.51 8.62
C LEU A 15 -4.78 18.72 7.39
N GLU A 16 -5.76 17.83 7.56
CA GLU A 16 -6.49 17.19 6.44
C GLU A 16 -7.30 18.20 5.59
N SER A 17 -7.45 19.43 6.07
CA SER A 17 -8.34 20.46 5.52
C SER A 17 -7.68 21.46 4.56
N ASN A 18 -6.36 21.44 4.28
CA ASN A 18 -5.82 22.38 3.29
C ASN A 18 -4.46 21.94 2.72
N ASP A 19 -4.34 22.07 1.40
CA ASP A 19 -3.23 22.13 0.41
C ASP A 19 -1.73 21.98 0.81
N LEU A 20 -1.36 22.00 2.08
CA LEU A 20 0.03 21.96 2.57
C LEU A 20 0.47 20.58 3.06
N TRP A 21 -0.42 19.58 3.00
CA TRP A 21 -0.14 18.20 3.41
C TRP A 21 0.98 17.52 2.59
N PRO A 22 1.14 17.72 1.26
CA PRO A 22 2.18 17.03 0.50
C PRO A 22 3.60 17.35 0.98
N TYR A 23 3.90 18.64 1.17
CA TYR A 23 5.22 19.09 1.63
C TYR A 23 5.47 18.70 3.08
N ARG A 24 4.47 18.88 3.95
CA ARG A 24 4.59 18.50 5.37
C ARG A 24 4.70 16.98 5.56
N LYS A 25 4.07 16.18 4.69
CA LYS A 25 4.20 14.71 4.69
C LYS A 25 5.63 14.29 4.37
N GLN A 26 6.31 14.94 3.42
CA GLN A 26 7.72 14.65 3.12
C GLN A 26 8.64 14.91 4.33
N GLU A 27 8.47 16.05 5.01
CA GLU A 27 9.29 16.36 6.19
C GLU A 27 9.04 15.40 7.36
N LEU A 28 7.78 14.98 7.53
CA LEU A 28 7.42 13.98 8.54
C LEU A 28 7.92 12.57 8.17
N ASP A 29 7.98 12.25 6.89
CA ASP A 29 8.57 10.99 6.41
C ASP A 29 10.08 10.95 6.62
N LYS A 30 10.78 12.07 6.38
CA LYS A 30 12.24 12.21 6.64
C LYS A 30 12.62 11.92 8.09
N ILE A 31 11.76 12.25 9.05
CA ILE A 31 11.99 11.97 10.48
C ILE A 31 11.41 10.62 10.93
N GLY A 32 10.97 9.77 10.00
CA GLY A 32 10.43 8.43 10.29
C GLY A 32 9.10 8.45 11.05
N PHE A 33 8.38 9.58 11.04
CA PHE A 33 7.16 9.76 11.84
C PHE A 33 6.07 8.74 11.48
N PHE A 34 5.97 8.37 10.20
CA PHE A 34 5.04 7.36 9.72
C PHE A 34 5.58 5.93 9.83
N ALA A 35 6.90 5.76 9.88
CA ALA A 35 7.54 4.45 10.09
C ALA A 35 7.11 3.82 11.43
N LEU A 36 6.82 4.65 12.44
CA LEU A 36 6.37 4.21 13.76
C LEU A 36 4.94 3.61 13.79
N LYS A 37 4.14 3.77 12.73
CA LYS A 37 2.74 3.31 12.67
C LYS A 37 2.29 2.80 11.30
N LYS A 38 3.17 2.17 10.52
CA LYS A 38 2.73 1.52 9.28
C LYS A 38 1.78 0.37 9.59
N THR A 39 0.62 0.39 8.96
CA THR A 39 -0.30 -0.75 8.94
C THR A 39 0.36 -1.92 8.20
N LYS A 40 -0.12 -3.15 8.45
CA LYS A 40 0.39 -4.33 7.73
C LYS A 40 0.18 -4.22 6.21
N TRP A 41 -0.84 -3.47 5.78
CA TRP A 41 -1.06 -3.16 4.38
C TRP A 41 0.07 -2.32 3.80
N GLU A 42 0.39 -1.19 4.43
CA GLU A 42 1.45 -0.28 3.97
C GLU A 42 2.81 -0.98 3.96
N GLN A 43 3.12 -1.78 4.98
CA GLN A 43 4.36 -2.58 5.01
C GLN A 43 4.48 -3.51 3.80
N ASN A 44 3.42 -4.27 3.50
CA ASN A 44 3.44 -5.22 2.39
C ASN A 44 3.42 -4.52 1.03
N TYR A 45 2.75 -3.36 0.93
CA TYR A 45 2.76 -2.53 -0.27
C TYR A 45 4.15 -1.98 -0.55
N ASP A 46 4.81 -1.42 0.46
CA ASP A 46 6.18 -0.90 0.34
C ASP A 46 7.16 -2.04 -0.05
N GLU A 47 6.99 -3.23 0.54
CA GLU A 47 7.79 -4.41 0.18
C GLU A 47 7.55 -4.87 -1.26
N LEU A 48 6.30 -4.79 -1.74
CA LEU A 48 5.96 -5.07 -3.13
C LEU A 48 6.59 -4.08 -4.10
N VAL A 49 6.57 -2.78 -3.76
CA VAL A 49 7.21 -1.74 -4.57
C VAL A 49 8.71 -1.96 -4.62
N ALA A 50 9.35 -2.18 -3.47
CA ALA A 50 10.78 -2.48 -3.41
C ALA A 50 11.15 -3.75 -4.19
N PHE A 51 10.30 -4.77 -4.17
CA PHE A 51 10.49 -5.97 -5.00
C PHE A 51 10.44 -5.64 -6.49
N TYR A 52 9.46 -4.85 -6.93
CA TYR A 52 9.33 -4.45 -8.32
C TYR A 52 10.49 -3.57 -8.78
N GLU A 53 10.94 -2.62 -7.97
CA GLU A 53 12.12 -1.79 -8.29
C GLU A 53 13.38 -2.64 -8.46
N LYS A 54 13.52 -3.72 -7.69
CA LYS A 54 14.67 -4.62 -7.74
C LYS A 54 14.61 -5.64 -8.87
N HIS A 55 13.43 -6.19 -9.15
CA HIS A 55 13.26 -7.35 -10.05
C HIS A 55 12.52 -7.02 -11.37
N GLY A 56 11.87 -5.86 -11.45
CA GLY A 56 11.08 -5.44 -12.61
C GLY A 56 9.78 -6.22 -12.82
N HIS A 57 9.38 -7.07 -11.88
CA HIS A 57 8.16 -7.88 -11.98
C HIS A 57 7.52 -8.12 -10.61
N PHE A 58 6.25 -8.53 -10.58
CA PHE A 58 5.52 -8.85 -9.34
C PHE A 58 5.50 -10.35 -9.00
N ASN A 59 6.27 -11.16 -9.73
CA ASN A 59 6.37 -12.60 -9.48
C ASN A 59 7.29 -12.92 -8.30
N VAL A 60 6.76 -12.73 -7.08
CA VAL A 60 7.48 -13.00 -5.83
C VAL A 60 7.54 -14.52 -5.60
N PRO A 61 8.72 -15.13 -5.41
CA PRO A 61 8.82 -16.55 -5.11
C PRO A 61 8.27 -16.88 -3.71
N LYS A 62 7.78 -18.11 -3.55
CA LYS A 62 7.34 -18.61 -2.24
C LYS A 62 8.55 -18.63 -1.29
N GLY A 63 8.45 -17.93 -0.15
CA GLY A 63 9.54 -17.84 0.83
C GLY A 63 10.51 -16.67 0.60
N TYR A 64 10.13 -15.66 -0.19
CA TYR A 64 10.95 -14.45 -0.42
C TYR A 64 11.31 -13.69 0.87
N ASN A 65 10.55 -13.83 1.95
CA ASN A 65 10.88 -13.25 3.26
C ASN A 65 10.66 -14.26 4.40
N GLU A 66 11.36 -14.05 5.52
CA GLU A 66 11.18 -14.82 6.78
C GLU A 66 9.95 -14.35 7.58
N SER A 67 9.46 -13.13 7.30
CA SER A 67 8.41 -12.43 8.03
C SER A 67 7.10 -12.37 7.22
N ARG A 68 6.32 -13.46 7.26
CA ARG A 68 5.04 -13.59 6.54
C ARG A 68 5.16 -13.26 5.05
N SER A 69 5.36 -14.32 4.27
CA SER A 69 5.54 -14.33 2.83
C SER A 69 4.69 -13.29 2.07
N LEU A 70 5.35 -12.29 1.50
CA LEU A 70 4.75 -11.32 0.56
C LEU A 70 3.95 -12.04 -0.56
N TYR A 71 4.38 -13.24 -0.95
CA TYR A 71 3.67 -14.12 -1.88
C TYR A 71 2.22 -14.43 -1.42
N ASP A 72 2.01 -14.76 -0.15
CA ASP A 72 0.67 -15.09 0.35
C ASP A 72 -0.23 -13.84 0.35
N TRP A 73 0.35 -12.68 0.67
CA TRP A 73 -0.36 -11.41 0.62
C TRP A 73 -0.78 -11.04 -0.81
N ILE A 74 0.11 -11.22 -1.79
CA ILE A 74 -0.17 -11.05 -3.23
C ILE A 74 -1.32 -11.96 -3.65
N ARG A 75 -1.28 -13.24 -3.26
CA ARG A 75 -2.32 -14.22 -3.59
C ARG A 75 -3.68 -13.82 -2.99
N GLU A 76 -3.70 -13.33 -1.76
CA GLU A 76 -4.92 -12.82 -1.14
C GLU A 76 -5.46 -11.56 -1.83
N GLN A 77 -4.59 -10.63 -2.24
CA GLN A 77 -5.02 -9.43 -2.97
C GLN A 77 -5.64 -9.79 -4.32
N ARG A 78 -5.01 -10.72 -5.05
CA ARG A 78 -5.54 -11.26 -6.30
C ARG A 78 -6.94 -11.85 -6.13
N ARG A 79 -7.14 -12.69 -5.11
CA ARG A 79 -8.45 -13.27 -4.77
C ARG A 79 -9.49 -12.19 -4.42
N LYS A 80 -9.10 -11.17 -3.65
CA LYS A 80 -10.00 -10.07 -3.28
C LYS A 80 -10.37 -9.19 -4.47
N ILE A 81 -9.46 -8.97 -5.42
CA ILE A 81 -9.74 -8.25 -6.65
C ILE A 81 -10.77 -9.01 -7.49
N GLU A 82 -10.60 -10.32 -7.65
CA GLU A 82 -11.54 -11.18 -8.39
C GLU A 82 -12.95 -11.18 -7.76
N LEU A 83 -13.02 -11.21 -6.43
CA LEU A 83 -14.28 -11.20 -5.69
C LEU A 83 -14.85 -9.79 -5.42
N ASN A 84 -14.24 -8.73 -5.99
CA ASN A 84 -14.57 -7.32 -5.71
C ASN A 84 -14.61 -6.98 -4.20
N GLY A 85 -13.84 -7.69 -3.38
CA GLY A 85 -13.77 -7.54 -1.93
C GLY A 85 -12.60 -6.67 -1.45
N LEU A 86 -11.95 -5.94 -2.35
CA LEU A 86 -10.88 -5.00 -2.02
C LEU A 86 -11.42 -3.57 -1.95
N ASP A 87 -11.04 -2.84 -0.90
CA ASP A 87 -11.40 -1.42 -0.76
C ASP A 87 -10.91 -0.62 -1.97
N LYS A 88 -11.70 0.36 -2.41
CA LYS A 88 -11.39 1.19 -3.58
C LYS A 88 -10.00 1.83 -3.50
N ASP A 89 -9.66 2.41 -2.34
CA ASP A 89 -8.36 3.07 -2.14
C ASP A 89 -7.18 2.11 -2.29
N ARG A 90 -7.35 0.87 -1.81
CA ARG A 90 -6.34 -0.19 -1.90
C ARG A 90 -6.18 -0.69 -3.33
N LYS A 91 -7.29 -0.79 -4.06
CA LYS A 91 -7.29 -1.10 -5.48
C LYS A 91 -6.57 -0.01 -6.28
N ASP A 92 -6.91 1.24 -6.05
CA ASP A 92 -6.27 2.39 -6.72
C ASP A 92 -4.75 2.44 -6.44
N GLN A 93 -4.31 2.07 -5.23
CA GLN A 93 -2.88 1.94 -4.91
C GLN A 93 -2.18 0.85 -5.73
N LEU A 94 -2.78 -0.33 -5.84
CA LEU A 94 -2.23 -1.44 -6.62
C LEU A 94 -2.26 -1.16 -8.13
N ASP A 95 -3.28 -0.47 -8.61
CA ASP A 95 -3.43 -0.08 -10.01
C ASP A 95 -2.37 0.96 -10.42
N LYS A 96 -2.01 1.89 -9.53
CA LYS A 96 -0.93 2.88 -9.76
C LYS A 96 0.43 2.25 -10.04
N ILE A 97 0.72 1.11 -9.41
CA ILE A 97 1.98 0.38 -9.64
C ILE A 97 1.84 -0.67 -10.75
N GLY A 98 0.66 -0.81 -11.37
CA GLY A 98 0.42 -1.77 -12.44
C GLY A 98 0.35 -3.23 -11.98
N PHE A 99 0.09 -3.47 -10.70
CA PHE A 99 0.05 -4.82 -10.12
C PHE A 99 -1.02 -5.72 -10.78
N ALA A 100 -2.15 -5.13 -11.18
CA ALA A 100 -3.30 -5.82 -11.77
C ALA A 100 -3.10 -6.32 -13.20
N TYR A 101 -2.10 -5.84 -13.96
CA TYR A 101 -1.89 -6.25 -15.36
C TYR A 101 -1.38 -7.69 -15.51
N SER A 102 -1.08 -8.39 -14.41
CA SER A 102 -0.69 -9.81 -14.41
C SER A 102 -1.88 -10.78 -14.39
N MET A 103 -3.12 -10.30 -14.19
CA MET A 103 -4.32 -11.14 -14.19
C MET A 103 -5.28 -10.70 -15.30
N GLN A 104 -4.98 -11.17 -16.51
CA GLN A 104 -5.92 -11.24 -17.62
C GLN A 104 -6.37 -9.88 -18.19
N HIS A 105 -5.67 -9.44 -19.25
CA HIS A 105 -6.37 -9.10 -20.48
C HIS A 105 -7.22 -10.32 -20.93
N LYS A 106 -8.34 -10.57 -20.25
CA LYS A 106 -9.53 -11.11 -20.90
C LYS A 106 -10.47 -9.94 -21.01
N ILE A 107 -10.23 -9.14 -22.05
CA ILE A 107 -11.31 -8.44 -22.71
C ILE A 107 -12.43 -9.48 -22.87
N ARG A 108 -13.57 -9.23 -22.24
CA ARG A 108 -14.83 -9.81 -22.68
C ARG A 108 -14.99 -9.35 -24.13
N SER A 109 -14.51 -10.14 -25.09
CA SER A 109 -15.08 -10.12 -26.42
C SER A 109 -16.53 -10.52 -26.23
N GLY A 110 -17.40 -9.51 -26.16
CA GLY A 110 -18.81 -9.71 -26.35
C GLY A 110 -19.00 -10.35 -27.73
N ASN A 111 -19.64 -11.51 -27.74
CA ASN A 111 -20.32 -12.05 -28.89
C ASN A 111 -21.82 -11.84 -28.63
#